data_AF-M2BLC0-F1
#
_entry.id   AF-M2BLC0-F1
#
_cell.length_a   1.000
_cell.length_b   1.000
_cell.length_c   1.000
_cell.angle_alpha   90.00
_cell.angle_beta   90.00
_cell.angle_gamma   90.00
#
_symmetry.space_group_name_H-M   'P 1'
#
loop_
_entity.id
_entity.type
_entity.pdbx_description
1 polymer ?
#
loop_
_entity_poly.entity_id
_entity_poly.type
_entity_poly.pdbx_seq_one_letter_code
_entity_poly.pdbx_strand_id
1 'polypeptide(L)'
;MVKRFEDLTFTDDFMFCKVMQNEGLCKALIEMILSDTIGKITYISVQHSINTYEQAKSVRFDVLVQTENGKFYDVEMQVSN
;
A
#
# COMPACT_ATOMS: atom_id res chain seq x y z
N MET A 1 20.78 -9.21 5.86
CA MET A 1 21.62 -9.10 4.64
C MET A 1 20.80 -8.37 3.60
N VAL A 2 21.31 -7.28 3.02
CA VAL A 2 20.59 -6.58 1.94
C VAL A 2 20.57 -7.49 0.73
N LYS A 3 19.39 -7.81 0.20
CA LYS A 3 19.24 -8.58 -1.04
C LYS A 3 19.75 -7.74 -2.22
N ARG A 4 20.29 -8.39 -3.25
CA ARG A 4 20.58 -7.70 -4.52
C ARG A 4 19.26 -7.37 -5.20
N PHE A 5 19.25 -6.31 -6.02
CA PHE A 5 18.05 -5.90 -6.74
C PHE A 5 17.47 -7.03 -7.61
N GLU A 6 18.34 -7.81 -8.25
CA GLU A 6 17.98 -8.98 -9.08
C GLU A 6 17.22 -10.07 -8.29
N ASP A 7 17.44 -10.13 -6.99
CA ASP A 7 16.86 -11.16 -6.10
C ASP A 7 15.56 -10.65 -5.44
N LEU A 8 15.16 -9.40 -5.69
CA LEU A 8 13.94 -8.83 -5.12
C LEU A 8 12.71 -9.37 -5.86
N THR A 9 11.71 -9.74 -5.07
CA THR A 9 10.41 -10.24 -5.51
C THR A 9 9.31 -9.27 -5.06
N PHE A 10 8.08 -9.48 -5.52
CA PHE A 10 6.96 -8.61 -5.17
C PHE A 10 6.67 -8.55 -3.66
N THR A 11 6.99 -9.59 -2.90
CA THR A 11 6.76 -9.65 -1.44
C THR A 11 7.84 -8.94 -0.63
N ASP A 12 8.91 -8.46 -1.28
CA ASP A 12 9.90 -7.60 -0.62
C ASP A 12 9.33 -6.18 -0.46
N ASP A 13 9.39 -5.64 0.77
CA ASP A 13 8.84 -4.32 1.16
C ASP A 13 9.12 -3.20 0.14
N PHE A 14 10.39 -3.07 -0.26
CA PHE A 14 10.79 -2.08 -1.27
C PHE A 14 10.05 -2.27 -2.61
N MET A 15 9.95 -3.50 -3.09
CA MET A 15 9.29 -3.79 -4.37
C MET A 15 7.79 -3.60 -4.26
N PHE A 16 7.17 -4.07 -3.19
CA PHE A 16 5.75 -3.88 -2.93
C PHE A 16 5.39 -2.39 -2.94
N CYS A 17 6.04 -1.58 -2.09
CA CYS A 17 5.82 -0.13 -2.05
C CYS A 17 6.09 0.52 -3.42
N LYS A 18 7.15 0.10 -4.13
CA LYS A 18 7.50 0.71 -5.42
C LYS A 18 6.48 0.40 -6.52
N VAL A 19 5.99 -0.83 -6.59
CA VAL A 19 4.98 -1.25 -7.57
C VAL A 19 3.63 -0.60 -7.26
N MET A 20 3.25 -0.53 -5.99
CA MET A 20 1.96 0.07 -5.58
C MET A 20 1.89 1.59 -5.77
N GLN A 21 3.01 2.29 -5.99
CA GLN A 21 2.98 3.69 -6.44
C GLN A 21 2.40 3.87 -7.84
N ASN A 22 2.36 2.80 -8.66
CA ASN A 22 1.70 2.84 -9.95
C ASN A 22 0.17 2.73 -9.75
N GLU A 23 -0.54 3.82 -10.08
CA GLU A 23 -1.99 3.92 -9.93
C GLU A 23 -2.76 2.76 -10.58
N GLY A 24 -2.39 2.39 -11.82
CA GLY A 24 -3.06 1.34 -12.56
C GLY A 24 -2.87 -0.04 -11.94
N LEU A 25 -1.66 -0.36 -11.50
CA LEU A 25 -1.36 -1.64 -10.85
C LEU A 25 -2.01 -1.74 -9.46
N CYS A 26 -1.95 -0.66 -8.68
CA CYS A 26 -2.57 -0.60 -7.36
C CYS A 26 -4.09 -0.74 -7.45
N LYS A 27 -4.72 0.01 -8.37
CA LYS A 27 -6.15 -0.09 -8.65
C LYS A 27 -6.55 -1.51 -9.04
N ALA A 28 -5.84 -2.10 -10.00
CA ALA A 28 -6.12 -3.46 -10.46
C ALA A 28 -6.02 -4.49 -9.32
N LEU A 29 -5.03 -4.37 -8.45
CA LEU A 29 -4.90 -5.25 -7.28
C LEU A 29 -6.09 -5.14 -6.33
N ILE A 30 -6.48 -3.91 -5.96
CA ILE A 30 -7.60 -3.67 -5.05
C ILE A 30 -8.91 -4.22 -5.64
N GLU A 31 -9.17 -3.95 -6.92
CA GLU A 31 -10.39 -4.41 -7.60
C GLU A 31 -10.44 -5.95 -7.71
N MET A 32 -9.30 -6.60 -7.96
CA MET A 32 -9.22 -8.07 -7.94
C MET A 32 -9.52 -8.65 -6.56
N ILE A 33 -8.95 -8.08 -5.49
CA ILE A 33 -9.16 -8.57 -4.12
C ILE A 33 -10.62 -8.39 -3.67
N LEU A 34 -11.22 -7.24 -3.98
CA LEU A 34 -12.59 -6.93 -3.58
C LEU A 34 -13.64 -7.56 -4.49
N SER A 35 -13.25 -8.05 -5.68
CA SER A 35 -14.17 -8.47 -6.74
C SER A 35 -15.21 -7.38 -7.08
N ASP A 36 -14.78 -6.12 -7.05
CA ASP A 36 -15.60 -4.92 -7.28
C ASP A 36 -14.73 -3.81 -7.88
N THR A 37 -15.35 -2.77 -8.41
CA THR A 37 -14.68 -1.58 -8.94
C THR A 37 -14.48 -0.52 -7.87
N ILE A 38 -13.39 0.24 -7.97
CA ILE A 38 -13.15 1.43 -7.15
C ILE A 38 -13.15 2.69 -8.02
N GLY A 39 -13.35 3.85 -7.40
CA GLY A 39 -13.26 5.13 -8.09
C GLY A 39 -11.86 5.38 -8.66
N LYS A 40 -11.67 6.51 -9.35
CA LYS A 40 -10.31 6.96 -9.70
C LYS A 40 -9.48 7.16 -8.43
N ILE A 41 -8.24 6.69 -8.43
CA ILE A 41 -7.32 6.95 -7.32
C ILE A 41 -6.85 8.39 -7.45
N THR A 42 -6.97 9.15 -6.36
CA THR A 42 -6.57 10.57 -6.31
C THR A 42 -5.31 10.78 -5.48
N TYR A 43 -4.96 9.82 -4.63
CA TYR A 43 -3.80 9.88 -3.76
C TYR A 43 -3.29 8.49 -3.41
N ILE A 44 -1.95 8.34 -3.42
CA ILE A 44 -1.23 7.16 -2.93
C ILE A 44 -0.10 7.65 -2.02
N SER A 45 -0.02 7.08 -0.82
CA SER A 45 1.11 7.26 0.09
C SER A 45 1.65 5.91 0.50
N VAL A 46 2.94 5.68 0.30
CA VAL A 46 3.63 4.50 0.83
C VAL A 46 4.22 4.80 2.20
N GLN A 47 4.29 3.78 3.07
CA GLN A 47 4.87 3.89 4.41
C GLN A 47 4.27 5.09 5.20
N HIS A 48 2.95 5.24 5.13
CA HIS A 48 2.23 6.38 5.68
C HIS A 48 2.03 6.24 7.19
N SER A 49 2.73 7.06 7.97
CA SER A 49 2.61 7.05 9.43
C SER A 49 1.58 8.06 9.92
N ILE A 50 0.63 7.60 10.74
CA ILE A 50 -0.22 8.47 11.55
C ILE A 50 0.35 8.48 12.97
N ASN A 51 1.01 9.59 13.30
CA ASN A 51 1.55 9.82 14.62
C ASN A 51 0.53 10.60 15.45
N THR A 52 0.05 9.98 16.53
CA THR A 52 -0.71 10.65 17.58
C THR A 52 0.25 11.36 18.56
N TYR A 53 -0.27 11.96 19.63
CA TYR A 53 0.54 12.51 20.74
C TYR A 53 1.66 11.53 21.18
N GLU A 54 2.77 12.04 21.71
CA GLU A 54 3.99 11.25 22.03
C GLU A 54 3.76 10.00 22.89
N GLN A 55 2.68 9.98 23.69
CA GLN A 55 2.33 8.87 24.58
C GLN A 55 1.29 7.91 23.98
N ALA A 56 0.77 8.20 22.80
CA ALA A 56 -0.27 7.42 22.14
C ALA A 56 0.31 6.53 21.03
N LYS A 57 -0.39 5.43 20.74
CA LYS A 57 0.04 4.45 19.75
C LYS A 57 -0.02 5.04 18.35
N SER A 58 1.10 5.02 17.63
CA SER A 58 1.14 5.29 16.20
C SER A 58 0.74 4.06 15.39
N VAL A 59 0.28 4.30 14.17
CA VAL A 59 0.07 3.27 13.15
C VAL A 59 0.82 3.68 11.88
N ARG A 60 1.29 2.69 11.14
CA ARG A 60 1.90 2.90 9.82
C ARG A 60 1.21 1.98 8.83
N PHE A 61 0.73 2.57 7.75
CA PHE A 61 0.15 1.88 6.62
C PHE A 61 1.22 1.67 5.55
N ASP A 62 1.35 0.46 5.04
CA ASP A 62 2.33 0.17 3.97
C ASP A 62 1.97 0.94 2.69
N VAL A 63 0.69 0.95 2.31
CA VAL A 63 0.17 1.76 1.21
C VAL A 63 -1.25 2.27 1.53
N LEU A 64 -1.35 3.58 1.76
CA LEU A 64 -2.62 4.28 1.91
C LEU A 64 -3.08 4.84 0.56
N VAL A 65 -4.27 4.45 0.12
CA VAL A 65 -4.87 4.88 -1.15
C VAL A 65 -6.16 5.65 -0.86
N GLN A 66 -6.36 6.79 -1.53
CA GLN A 66 -7.63 7.51 -1.53
C GLN A 66 -8.22 7.53 -2.94
N THR A 67 -9.53 7.35 -3.03
CA THR A 67 -10.27 7.46 -4.29
C THR A 67 -11.12 8.74 -4.33
N GLU A 68 -11.55 9.12 -5.53
CA GLU A 68 -12.30 10.37 -5.79
C GLU A 68 -13.61 10.50 -5.01
N ASN A 69 -14.21 9.38 -4.60
CA ASN A 69 -15.44 9.36 -3.79
C ASN A 69 -15.17 9.48 -2.28
N GLY A 70 -13.91 9.69 -1.88
CA GLY A 70 -13.51 9.84 -0.48
C GLY A 70 -13.24 8.54 0.27
N LYS A 71 -13.34 7.36 -0.38
CA LYS A 71 -12.96 6.09 0.24
C LYS A 71 -11.44 5.96 0.36
N PHE A 72 -11.00 5.44 1.49
CA PHE A 72 -9.62 5.06 1.76
C PHE A 72 -9.48 3.54 1.76
N TYR A 73 -8.36 3.06 1.21
CA TYR A 73 -7.94 1.67 1.23
C TYR A 73 -6.56 1.60 1.84
N ASP A 74 -6.39 0.69 2.79
CA ASP A 74 -5.11 0.31 3.35
C ASP A 74 -4.68 -1.01 2.70
N VAL A 75 -3.55 -1.01 2.00
CA VAL A 75 -3.06 -2.17 1.24
C VAL A 75 -1.77 -2.67 1.87
N GLU A 76 -1.86 -3.85 2.49
CA GLU A 76 -0.83 -4.44 3.34
C GLU A 76 -0.34 -5.78 2.75
N MET A 77 0.97 -6.04 2.82
CA MET A 77 1.58 -7.28 2.34
C MET A 77 1.74 -8.28 3.49
N GLN A 78 1.10 -9.45 3.38
CA GLN A 78 1.27 -10.53 4.35
C GLN A 78 2.23 -11.60 3.81
N VAL A 79 3.36 -11.80 4.49
CA VAL A 79 4.41 -12.75 4.10
C VAL A 79 4.49 -14.00 4.99
N SER A 80 3.68 -14.05 6.05
CA SER A 80 3.61 -15.16 7.01
C SER A 80 2.20 -15.30 7.57
N ASN A 81 1.86 -16.51 8.02
CA ASN A 81 0.55 -16.88 8.57
C ASN A 81 0.53 -16.79 10.09
#